data_AF-A0A5J4FA54-F1
#
_entry.id   AF-A0A5J4FA54-F1
#
_cell.length_a   1.000
_cell.length_b   1.000
_cell.length_c   1.000
_cell.angle_alpha   90.00
_cell.angle_beta   90.00
_cell.angle_gamma   90.00
#
_symmetry.space_group_name_H-M   'P 1'
#
loop_
_entity.id
_entity.type
_entity.pdbx_description
1 polymer ?
#
loop_
_entity_poly.entity_id
_entity_poly.type
_entity_poly.pdbx_seq_one_letter_code
_entity_poly.pdbx_strand_id
1 'polypeptide(L)'
;MRFRVEELFLDSKSDAFQLEDSAIRSAPALTPLYLVAALALLYATTHAMALQLNGLRSQVDPHWTGGLSYLKIGLRWLQGVVHKGRSLLSPIPLFHSDPEPCFSSKNALSDYYDRIWFSRVHSLLCRP
;
A
#
# COMPACT_ATOMS: atom_id res chain seq x y z
N MET A 1 7.34 2.11 -10.65
CA MET A 1 7.28 0.97 -9.70
C MET A 1 7.52 1.44 -8.26
N ARG A 2 6.58 1.15 -7.36
CA ARG A 2 6.62 1.44 -5.91
C ARG A 2 6.94 0.18 -5.09
N PHE A 3 7.74 -0.67 -5.74
CA PHE A 3 8.24 -1.93 -5.22
C PHE A 3 9.76 -1.86 -5.38
N ARG A 4 10.34 -0.87 -4.70
CA ARG A 4 11.78 -0.69 -4.69
C ARG A 4 12.38 -1.65 -3.67
N VAL A 5 13.56 -2.17 -3.99
CA VAL A 5 14.27 -3.11 -3.13
C VAL A 5 14.48 -2.49 -1.75
N GLU A 6 14.73 -1.19 -1.68
CA GLU A 6 14.89 -0.41 -0.45
C GLU A 6 13.61 -0.34 0.38
N GLU A 7 12.44 -0.12 -0.25
CA GLU A 7 11.14 -0.07 0.43
C GLU A 7 10.72 -1.46 0.94
N LEU A 8 11.01 -2.50 0.17
CA LEU A 8 10.83 -3.90 0.59
C LEU A 8 11.73 -4.25 1.78
N PHE A 9 13.00 -3.83 1.78
CA PHE A 9 13.90 -4.04 2.90
C PHE A 9 13.44 -3.28 4.15
N LEU A 10 12.98 -2.04 4.01
CA LEU A 10 12.43 -1.25 5.11
C LEU A 10 11.21 -1.92 5.74
N ASP A 11 10.27 -2.39 4.92
CA ASP A 11 9.04 -3.00 5.41
C ASP A 11 9.24 -4.41 5.98
N SER A 12 10.12 -5.21 5.37
CA SER A 12 10.38 -6.60 5.79
C SER A 12 11.15 -6.68 7.11
N LYS A 13 12.08 -5.75 7.34
CA LYS A 13 12.93 -5.74 8.54
C LYS A 13 12.15 -5.38 9.81
N SER A 14 11.34 -4.34 9.77
CA SER A 14 10.77 -3.75 10.99
C SER A 14 9.27 -3.95 11.18
N ASP A 15 8.51 -4.14 10.09
CA ASP A 15 7.04 -3.99 10.12
C ASP A 15 6.28 -5.28 9.79
N ALA A 16 6.88 -6.18 9.01
CA ALA A 16 6.18 -7.38 8.52
C ALA A 16 6.49 -8.67 9.31
N PHE A 17 7.76 -9.01 9.57
CA PHE A 17 8.14 -10.35 10.07
C PHE A 17 9.08 -10.38 11.27
N GLN A 18 9.65 -9.24 11.70
CA GLN A 18 10.54 -9.15 12.88
C GLN A 18 11.61 -10.25 12.92
N LEU A 19 12.21 -10.56 11.76
CA LEU A 19 13.11 -11.72 11.61
C LEU A 19 14.33 -11.63 12.54
N GLU A 20 14.78 -10.42 12.88
CA GLU A 20 15.90 -10.18 13.80
C GLU A 20 15.58 -10.63 15.23
N ASP A 21 14.31 -10.56 15.64
CA ASP A 21 13.82 -10.94 16.98
C ASP A 21 13.57 -12.44 17.12
N SER A 22 13.49 -13.17 16.00
CA SER A 22 13.24 -14.62 16.00
C SER A 22 14.39 -15.45 16.62
N ALA A 23 15.57 -14.83 16.83
CA ALA A 23 16.77 -15.45 17.40
C ALA A 23 17.26 -16.74 16.70
N ILE A 24 16.78 -17.03 15.48
CA ILE A 24 17.19 -18.21 14.71
C ILE A 24 18.64 -18.01 14.23
N ARG A 25 19.54 -18.91 14.64
CA ARG A 25 20.99 -18.86 14.31
C ARG A 25 21.46 -20.02 13.43
N SER A 26 20.58 -20.97 13.11
CA SER A 26 20.93 -22.10 12.23
C SER A 26 20.73 -21.71 10.76
N ALA A 27 21.85 -21.62 10.03
CA ALA A 27 21.86 -21.40 8.58
C ALA A 27 20.88 -22.29 7.78
N PRO A 28 20.78 -23.61 8.03
CA PRO A 28 19.84 -24.46 7.27
C PRO A 28 18.37 -24.22 7.61
N ALA A 29 18.04 -23.66 8.78
CA ALA A 29 16.65 -23.30 9.12
C ALA A 29 16.25 -21.92 8.56
N LEU A 30 17.23 -21.04 8.33
CA LEU A 30 16.99 -19.72 7.76
C LEU A 30 16.53 -19.81 6.29
N THR A 31 17.10 -20.71 5.48
CA THR A 31 16.74 -20.83 4.05
C THR A 31 15.24 -21.05 3.80
N PRO A 32 14.57 -22.06 4.37
CA PRO A 32 13.13 -22.24 4.16
C PRO A 32 12.30 -21.12 4.79
N LEU A 33 12.75 -20.54 5.90
CA LEU A 33 12.08 -19.40 6.52
C LEU A 33 12.06 -18.17 5.59
N TYR A 34 13.20 -17.85 4.98
CA TYR A 34 13.29 -16.75 4.01
C TYR A 34 12.45 -17.01 2.76
N LEU A 35 12.34 -18.28 2.32
CA LEU A 35 11.45 -18.63 1.21
C LEU A 35 9.98 -18.36 1.57
N VAL A 36 9.54 -18.79 2.75
CA VAL A 36 8.17 -18.55 3.23
C VAL A 36 7.90 -17.06 3.39
N ALA A 37 8.85 -16.31 3.97
CA ALA A 37 8.74 -14.86 4.10
C ALA A 37 8.65 -14.18 2.72
N ALA A 38 9.49 -14.57 1.75
CA ALA A 38 9.44 -14.05 0.38
C ALA A 38 8.09 -14.33 -0.31
N LEU A 39 7.54 -15.53 -0.13
CA LEU A 39 6.22 -15.88 -0.65
C LEU A 39 5.11 -15.06 0.02
N ALA A 40 5.18 -14.85 1.34
CA ALA A 40 4.21 -14.04 2.06
C ALA A 40 4.26 -12.56 1.64
N LEU A 41 5.48 -12.00 1.44
CA LEU A 41 5.68 -10.66 0.88
C LEU A 41 5.04 -10.56 -0.51
N LEU A 42 5.32 -11.50 -1.40
CA LEU A 42 4.76 -11.54 -2.76
C LEU A 42 3.22 -11.67 -2.73
N TYR A 43 2.70 -12.52 -1.85
CA TYR A 43 1.27 -12.73 -1.72
C TYR A 43 0.53 -11.49 -1.22
N ALA A 44 1.05 -10.82 -0.19
CA ALA A 44 0.46 -9.58 0.33
C ALA A 44 0.47 -8.48 -0.73
N THR A 45 1.56 -8.35 -1.47
CA THR A 45 1.77 -7.26 -2.44
C THR A 45 0.89 -7.42 -3.68
N THR A 46 0.74 -8.65 -4.17
CA THR A 46 -0.23 -8.96 -5.24
C THR A 46 -1.68 -8.74 -4.80
N HIS A 47 -2.02 -8.98 -3.52
CA HIS A 47 -3.34 -8.63 -2.97
C HIS A 47 -3.57 -7.12 -2.92
N ALA A 48 -2.56 -6.37 -2.51
CA ALA A 48 -2.64 -4.91 -2.47
C ALA A 48 -2.90 -4.30 -3.84
N MET A 49 -2.29 -4.87 -4.88
CA MET A 49 -2.54 -4.48 -6.26
C MET A 49 -3.97 -4.85 -6.71
N ALA A 50 -4.49 -6.00 -6.29
CA ALA A 50 -5.89 -6.35 -6.53
C ALA A 50 -6.84 -5.33 -5.88
N LEU A 51 -6.56 -4.91 -4.65
CA LEU A 51 -7.36 -3.89 -3.96
C LEU A 51 -7.36 -2.55 -4.67
N GLN A 52 -6.18 -2.17 -5.16
CA GLN A 52 -5.98 -0.96 -5.92
C GLN A 52 -6.87 -0.94 -7.16
N LEU A 53 -6.93 -2.03 -7.94
CA LEU A 53 -7.81 -2.12 -9.12
C LEU A 53 -9.29 -2.08 -8.76
N ASN A 54 -9.67 -2.68 -7.63
CA ASN A 54 -11.05 -2.70 -7.19
C ASN A 54 -11.49 -1.36 -6.56
N GLY A 55 -10.61 -0.35 -6.51
CA GLY A 55 -10.91 0.94 -5.86
C GLY A 55 -11.12 0.83 -4.34
N LEU A 56 -10.66 -0.28 -3.74
CA LEU A 56 -10.86 -0.57 -2.32
C LEU A 56 -9.72 -0.03 -1.44
N ARG A 57 -8.73 0.65 -2.05
CA ARG A 57 -7.59 1.21 -1.33
C ARG A 57 -8.01 2.13 -0.19
N SER A 58 -9.00 2.98 -0.38
CA SER A 58 -9.52 3.90 0.66
C SER A 58 -10.02 3.19 1.93
N GLN A 59 -10.36 1.90 1.86
CA GLN A 59 -10.77 1.11 3.02
C GLN A 59 -9.60 0.65 3.92
N VAL A 60 -8.37 0.78 3.42
CA VAL A 60 -7.12 0.38 4.08
C VAL A 60 -6.20 1.57 4.29
N ASP A 61 -6.16 2.44 3.29
CA ASP A 61 -5.39 3.66 3.19
C ASP A 61 -6.36 4.81 2.85
N PRO A 62 -7.12 5.32 3.84
CA PRO A 62 -8.03 6.44 3.61
C PRO A 62 -7.33 7.69 3.09
N HIS A 63 -6.02 7.81 3.33
CA HIS A 63 -5.23 8.97 2.98
C HIS A 63 -4.29 8.65 1.82
N TRP A 64 -4.76 8.92 0.60
CA TRP A 64 -4.02 8.68 -0.64
C TRP A 64 -2.68 9.47 -0.73
N THR A 65 -2.51 10.55 0.03
CA THR A 65 -1.35 11.47 0.02
C THR A 65 -0.21 11.14 1.01
N GLY A 66 -0.19 9.97 1.63
CA GLY A 66 0.88 9.56 2.57
C GLY A 66 1.25 8.10 2.40
N GLY A 67 1.42 7.70 1.15
CA GLY A 67 0.97 6.39 0.73
C GLY A 67 1.76 5.24 1.36
N LEU A 68 1.03 4.39 2.06
CA LEU A 68 1.49 3.07 2.49
C LEU A 68 2.02 2.29 1.29
N SER A 69 3.12 1.56 1.50
CA SER A 69 3.61 0.63 0.51
C SER A 69 2.53 -0.41 0.17
N TYR A 70 2.64 -1.00 -1.02
CA TYR A 70 1.77 -2.10 -1.41
C TYR A 70 1.83 -3.26 -0.42
N LEU A 71 3.00 -3.53 0.17
CA LEU A 71 3.11 -4.57 1.18
C LEU A 71 2.24 -4.28 2.40
N LYS A 72 2.30 -3.07 2.95
CA LYS A 72 1.48 -2.67 4.10
C LYS A 72 -0.01 -2.67 3.79
N ILE A 73 -0.40 -2.17 2.61
CA ILE A 73 -1.79 -2.20 2.16
C ILE A 73 -2.30 -3.65 2.11
N GLY A 74 -1.51 -4.55 1.54
CA GLY A 74 -1.84 -5.96 1.41
C GLY A 74 -1.98 -6.66 2.75
N LEU A 75 -1.00 -6.49 3.63
CA LEU A 75 -1.01 -7.08 4.98
C LEU A 75 -2.22 -6.60 5.79
N ARG A 76 -2.52 -5.29 5.76
CA ARG A 76 -3.69 -4.74 6.46
C ARG A 76 -5.01 -5.27 5.90
N TRP A 77 -5.09 -5.49 4.59
CA TRP A 77 -6.29 -6.10 4.01
C TRP A 77 -6.44 -7.56 4.42
N LEU A 78 -5.39 -8.35 4.31
CA LEU A 78 -5.39 -9.77 4.70
C LEU A 78 -5.71 -9.92 6.19
N GLN A 79 -5.17 -9.07 7.05
CA GLN A 79 -5.59 -9.00 8.45
C GLN A 79 -7.09 -8.67 8.57
N GLY A 80 -7.61 -7.75 7.75
CA GLY A 80 -9.05 -7.47 7.70
C GLY A 80 -9.90 -8.63 7.15
N VAL A 81 -9.37 -9.47 6.27
CA VAL A 81 -10.05 -10.71 5.83
C VAL A 81 -10.23 -11.63 7.04
N VAL A 82 -9.16 -11.87 7.80
CA VAL A 82 -9.18 -12.75 8.98
C VAL A 82 -10.01 -12.19 10.12
N HIS A 83 -9.81 -10.92 10.49
CA HIS A 83 -10.40 -10.34 11.70
C HIS A 83 -11.75 -9.64 11.48
N LYS A 84 -12.04 -9.19 10.25
CA LYS A 84 -13.23 -8.39 9.92
C LYS A 84 -14.11 -9.03 8.84
N GLY A 85 -13.78 -10.24 8.39
CA GLY A 85 -14.56 -10.95 7.36
C GLY A 85 -14.57 -10.25 6.00
N ARG A 86 -13.53 -9.48 5.66
CA ARG A 86 -13.42 -8.90 4.31
C ARG A 86 -13.31 -9.99 3.25
N SER A 87 -13.75 -9.68 2.05
CA SER A 87 -13.57 -10.58 0.91
C SER A 87 -12.09 -10.82 0.62
N LEU A 88 -11.71 -12.09 0.51
CA LEU A 88 -10.41 -12.47 -0.02
C LEU A 88 -10.43 -12.24 -1.54
N LEU A 89 -9.57 -11.36 -2.02
CA LEU A 89 -9.44 -11.10 -3.44
C LEU A 89 -8.52 -12.13 -4.09
N SER A 90 -8.68 -12.35 -5.39
CA SER A 90 -7.67 -13.10 -6.14
C SER A 90 -6.41 -12.24 -6.28
N PRO A 91 -5.21 -12.75 -5.92
CA PRO A 91 -3.97 -12.06 -6.21
C PRO A 91 -3.84 -11.87 -7.71
N ILE A 92 -3.30 -10.73 -8.12
CA ILE A 92 -3.08 -10.38 -9.53
C ILE A 92 -1.58 -10.23 -9.83
N PRO A 93 -1.17 -10.30 -11.10
CA PRO A 93 0.21 -10.06 -11.50
C PRO A 93 0.70 -8.68 -11.06
N LEU A 94 2.00 -8.58 -10.77
CA LEU A 94 2.60 -7.32 -10.31
C LEU A 94 2.52 -6.23 -11.39
N PHE A 95 2.15 -5.02 -10.99
CA PHE A 95 2.16 -3.88 -11.89
C PHE A 95 3.57 -3.36 -12.14
N HIS A 96 3.80 -3.03 -13.39
CA HIS A 96 4.96 -2.26 -13.85
C HIS A 96 4.88 -0.78 -13.39
N SER A 97 3.68 -0.21 -13.29
CA SER A 97 3.42 1.21 -12.97
C SER A 97 2.30 1.37 -11.94
N ASP A 98 2.43 2.36 -11.06
CA ASP A 98 1.45 2.60 -9.99
C ASP A 98 0.21 3.33 -10.57
N PRO A 99 -1.01 2.76 -10.48
CA PRO A 99 -2.23 3.35 -11.03
C PRO A 99 -2.75 4.57 -10.24
N GLU A 100 -2.32 4.78 -8.99
CA GLU A 100 -2.71 5.95 -8.21
C GLU A 100 -1.48 6.75 -7.74
N PRO A 101 -1.58 8.10 -7.69
CA PRO A 101 -0.47 8.93 -7.24
C PRO A 101 -0.17 8.69 -5.76
N CYS A 102 1.13 8.61 -5.46
CA CYS A 102 1.68 8.71 -4.12
C CYS A 102 2.86 9.67 -4.20
N PHE A 103 2.80 10.74 -3.41
CA PHE A 103 3.78 11.80 -3.55
C PHE A 103 4.98 11.55 -2.66
N SER A 104 6.10 11.40 -3.37
CA SER A 104 7.41 11.08 -2.83
C SER A 104 8.18 12.31 -2.36
N SER A 105 7.78 13.51 -2.78
CA SER A 105 8.51 14.75 -2.48
C SER A 105 7.68 16.02 -2.67
N LYS A 106 8.24 17.15 -2.20
CA LYS A 106 7.53 18.38 -1.83
C LYS A 106 6.98 19.21 -3.00
N ASN A 107 7.59 19.19 -4.19
CA ASN A 107 7.08 19.97 -5.33
C ASN A 107 5.86 19.30 -5.99
N ALA A 108 5.81 17.97 -6.03
CA ALA A 108 4.67 17.22 -6.58
C ALA A 108 3.43 17.29 -5.68
N LEU A 109 3.70 17.49 -4.39
CA LEU A 109 2.71 17.89 -3.41
C LEU A 109 2.24 19.33 -3.68
N SER A 110 3.16 20.28 -3.88
CA SER A 110 2.83 21.71 -4.07
C SER A 110 1.91 21.97 -5.27
N ASP A 111 2.25 21.46 -6.45
CA ASP A 111 1.44 21.64 -7.66
C ASP A 111 0.02 21.02 -7.58
N TYR A 112 -0.17 19.99 -6.74
CA TYR A 112 -1.51 19.44 -6.48
C TYR A 112 -2.38 20.44 -5.67
N TYR A 113 -1.76 21.17 -4.73
CA TYR A 113 -2.40 22.09 -3.80
C TYR A 113 -2.51 23.54 -4.30
N ASP A 114 -1.73 23.92 -5.31
CA ASP A 114 -1.77 25.27 -5.88
C ASP A 114 -2.92 25.49 -6.89
N ARG A 115 -3.81 24.50 -7.04
CA ARG A 115 -5.08 24.64 -7.77
C ARG A 115 -6.13 25.33 -6.90
N ILE A 116 -6.81 26.36 -7.42
CA ILE A 116 -8.05 26.86 -6.83
C ILE A 116 -9.16 25.83 -7.11
N TRP A 117 -9.71 25.24 -6.05
CA TRP A 117 -10.80 24.27 -6.12
C TRP A 117 -12.13 24.96 -5.82
N PHE A 118 -13.04 25.03 -6.81
CA PHE A 118 -14.43 25.39 -6.57
C PHE A 118 -15.28 24.12 -6.47
N SER A 119 -15.83 23.85 -5.29
CA SER A 119 -16.74 22.72 -5.08
C SER A 119 -18.13 22.98 -5.66
N ARG A 120 -18.59 24.25 -5.69
CA ARG A 120 -19.88 24.65 -6.25
C ARG A 120 -19.95 26.16 -6.51
N VAL A 121 -20.28 26.57 -7.74
CA VAL A 121 -20.49 27.98 -8.11
C VAL A 121 -21.98 28.30 -8.07
N HIS A 122 -22.37 29.35 -7.34
CA HIS A 122 -23.76 29.84 -7.31
C HIS A 122 -23.80 31.26 -7.88
N SER A 123 -24.75 31.53 -8.76
CA SER A 123 -25.07 32.87 -9.24
C SER A 123 -26.23 33.44 -8.44
N LEU A 124 -26.05 34.62 -7.84
CA LEU A 124 -27.13 35.39 -7.23
C LEU A 124 -27.51 36.53 -8.16
N LEU A 125 -28.79 36.63 -8.50
CA LEU A 125 -29.36 37.80 -9.17
C LEU A 125 -29.74 38.82 -8.10
N CYS A 126 -28.89 39.82 -7.88
CA CYS A 126 -29.23 40.97 -7.06
C CYS A 126 -30.28 41.80 -7.80
N ARG A 127 -31.46 41.93 -7.21
CA ARG A 127 -32.48 42.89 -7.66
C ARG A 127 -32.15 44.27 -7.08
N PRO A 128 -32.38 45.36 -7.84
CA PRO A 128 -31.99 46.71 -7.46
C PRO A 128 -32.76 47.26 -6.26
#